data_AF-A0A970XF83-F1
#
_entry.id   AF-A0A970XF83-F1
#
_cell.length_a   1.000
_cell.length_b   1.000
_cell.length_c   1.000
_cell.angle_alpha   90.00
_cell.angle_beta   90.00
_cell.angle_gamma   90.00
#
_symmetry.space_group_name_H-M   'P 1'
#
loop_
_entity.id
_entity.type
_entity.pdbx_description
1 polymer ?
#
loop_
_entity_poly.entity_id
_entity_poly.type
_entity_poly.pdbx_seq_one_letter_code
_entity_poly.pdbx_strand_id
1 'polypeptide(L)' 'MSDNLPGDKSVKDATPLNKYEALAILYLQKQDLDGCSPEEIVTRYLEAQSRIIKEFSRQKEIRKRRLNPLPL' A
#
# COMPACT_ATOMS: atom_id res chain seq x y z
N MET A 1 22.66 -35.28 19.58
CA MET A 1 21.48 -34.44 19.84
C MET A 1 21.46 -33.41 18.74
N SER A 2 20.50 -33.52 17.82
CA SER A 2 20.41 -32.65 16.64
C SER A 2 19.16 -31.80 16.79
N ASP A 3 19.34 -30.53 17.11
CA ASP A 3 18.29 -29.52 17.14
C ASP A 3 17.72 -29.32 15.73
N ASN A 4 16.55 -29.90 15.46
CA ASN A 4 15.75 -29.57 14.30
C ASN A 4 14.96 -28.29 14.64
N LEU A 5 15.50 -27.14 14.24
CA LEU A 5 14.73 -25.91 14.06
C LEU A 5 13.73 -26.14 12.91
N PRO A 6 12.40 -26.01 13.12
CA PRO A 6 11.47 -26.06 12.02
C PRO A 6 11.71 -24.84 11.13
N GLY A 7 12.18 -25.14 9.91
CA GLY A 7 12.45 -24.18 8.87
C GLY A 7 11.28 -23.23 8.70
N ASP A 8 11.63 -21.95 8.72
CA ASP A 8 10.88 -20.80 8.26
C ASP A 8 10.03 -21.20 7.05
N LYS A 9 8.72 -21.35 7.28
CA LYS A 9 7.75 -21.72 6.25
C LYS A 9 7.63 -20.55 5.29
N SER A 10 8.55 -20.58 4.32
CA SER A 10 8.53 -19.97 3.00
C SER A 10 7.24 -19.21 2.71
N VAL A 11 7.34 -17.89 2.83
CA VAL A 11 6.48 -16.87 2.25
C VAL A 11 6.40 -17.08 0.73
N LYS A 12 5.65 -18.07 0.27
CA LYS A 12 5.52 -18.43 -1.16
C LYS A 12 4.13 -18.14 -1.73
N ASP A 13 3.19 -17.73 -0.90
CA ASP A 13 1.82 -17.35 -1.29
C ASP A 13 1.55 -15.85 -1.12
N ALA A 14 2.59 -15.02 -1.07
CA ALA A 14 2.43 -13.58 -1.11
C ALA A 14 2.13 -13.17 -2.55
N THR A 15 0.85 -13.20 -2.93
CA THR A 15 0.32 -12.49 -4.09
C THR A 15 1.02 -11.14 -4.19
N PRO A 16 1.56 -10.73 -5.35
CA PRO A 16 2.36 -9.50 -5.45
C PRO A 16 1.52 -8.34 -4.95
N LEU A 17 1.87 -7.86 -3.75
CA LEU A 17 1.13 -6.81 -3.07
C LEU A 17 1.10 -5.60 -3.99
N ASN A 18 -0.09 -5.14 -4.36
CA ASN A 18 -0.20 -4.02 -5.28
C ASN A 18 0.51 -2.82 -4.64
N LYS A 19 1.26 -2.05 -5.43
CA LYS A 19 2.08 -0.93 -4.90
C LYS A 19 1.26 0.06 -4.05
N TYR A 20 -0.03 0.22 -4.37
CA TYR A 20 -0.94 1.05 -3.59
C TYR A 20 -1.29 0.44 -2.23
N GLU A 21 -1.47 -0.89 -2.18
CA GLU A 21 -1.72 -1.65 -0.97
C GLU A 21 -0.49 -1.62 -0.05
N ALA A 22 0.70 -1.84 -0.61
CA ALA A 22 1.96 -1.75 0.13
C ALA A 22 2.14 -0.37 0.79
N LEU A 23 1.85 0.71 0.05
CA LEU A 23 1.92 2.07 0.58
C LEU A 23 0.84 2.35 1.63
N ALA A 24 -0.37 1.81 1.44
CA ALA A 24 -1.46 1.98 2.40
C ALA A 24 -1.16 1.24 3.72
N ILE A 25 -0.66 0.01 3.65
CA ILE A 25 -0.24 -0.78 4.82
C ILE A 25 0.92 -0.06 5.54
N LEU A 26 1.92 0.41 4.80
CA LEU A 26 3.05 1.15 5.38
C LEU A 26 2.58 2.44 6.08
N TYR A 27 1.58 3.13 5.51
CA TYR A 27 1.00 4.32 6.13
C TYR A 27 0.25 3.97 7.42
N LEU A 28 -0.57 2.92 7.41
CA LEU A 28 -1.30 2.45 8.60
C LEU A 28 -0.36 1.98 9.71
N GLN A 29 0.72 1.25 9.37
CA GLN A 29 1.72 0.79 10.34
C GLN A 29 2.43 1.92 11.07
N LYS A 30 2.51 3.11 10.45
CA LYS A 30 3.08 4.31 11.08
C LYS A 30 2.08 5.08 11.93
N GLN A 31 0.80 4.70 11.93
CA GLN A 31 -0.20 5.29 12.80
C GLN A 31 -0.33 4.48 14.08
N ASP A 32 -0.71 5.16 15.16
CA ASP A 32 -1.24 4.50 16.34
C ASP A 32 -2.59 3.88 15.99
N LEU A 33 -2.60 2.55 15.86
CA LEU A 33 -3.79 1.73 15.69
C LEU A 33 -4.30 1.17 17.03
N ASP A 34 -3.66 1.55 18.14
CA ASP A 34 -4.00 1.04 19.45
C ASP A 34 -5.42 1.51 19.85
N GLY A 35 -6.26 0.55 20.24
CA GLY A 35 -7.68 0.79 20.52
C GLY A 35 -8.61 0.95 19.30
N CYS A 36 -8.11 0.82 18.05
CA CYS A 36 -8.99 0.80 16.87
C CYS A 36 -9.67 -0.57 16.71
N SER A 37 -10.96 -0.56 16.37
CA SER A 37 -11.67 -1.80 16.02
C SER A 37 -11.21 -2.31 14.64
N PRO A 38 -11.34 -3.61 14.35
CA PRO A 38 -10.97 -4.15 13.05
C PRO A 38 -11.71 -3.48 11.89
N GLU A 39 -12.98 -3.09 12.08
CA GLU A 39 -13.77 -2.36 11.08
C GLU A 39 -13.18 -0.96 10.81
N GLU A 40 -12.68 -0.29 11.84
CA GLU A 40 -12.05 1.02 11.71
C GLU A 40 -10.70 0.91 10.99
N ILE A 41 -9.92 -0.14 11.28
CA ILE A 41 -8.66 -0.42 10.58
C ILE A 41 -8.92 -0.62 9.08
N VAL A 42 -9.96 -1.40 8.72
CA VAL A 42 -10.36 -1.60 7.32
C VAL A 42 -10.76 -0.27 6.67
N THR A 43 -11.54 0.55 7.37
CA THR A 43 -11.97 1.86 6.87
C THR A 43 -10.78 2.77 6.60
N ARG A 44 -9.84 2.86 7.54
CA ARG A 44 -8.60 3.64 7.39
C ARG A 44 -7.72 3.13 6.26
N TYR A 45 -7.61 1.81 6.13
CA TYR A 45 -6.88 1.18 5.03
C TYR A 45 -7.46 1.58 3.67
N LEU A 46 -8.78 1.43 3.50
CA LEU A 46 -9.48 1.78 2.25
C LEU A 46 -9.34 3.28 1.94
N GLU A 47 -9.43 4.13 2.96
CA GLU A 47 -9.23 5.57 2.80
C GLU A 47 -7.80 5.89 2.34
N ALA A 48 -6.79 5.35 3.04
CA ALA A 48 -5.38 5.55 2.71
C ALA A 48 -5.08 5.07 1.27
N GLN A 49 -5.55 3.87 0.93
CA GLN A 49 -5.39 3.30 -0.41
C GLN A 49 -6.03 4.19 -1.49
N SER A 50 -7.26 4.66 -1.26
CA SER A 50 -7.97 5.57 -2.18
C SER A 50 -7.21 6.88 -2.40
N ARG A 51 -6.67 7.47 -1.32
CA ARG A 51 -5.87 8.72 -1.40
C ARG A 51 -4.58 8.51 -2.19
N ILE A 52 -3.90 7.39 -1.96
CA ILE A 52 -2.69 7.03 -2.72
C ILE A 52 -3.02 6.88 -4.20
N ILE A 53 -4.08 6.14 -4.56
CA ILE A 53 -4.49 5.93 -5.96
C ILE A 53 -4.79 7.28 -6.65
N LYS A 54 -5.51 8.17 -5.96
CA LYS A 54 -5.81 9.52 -6.47
C LYS A 54 -4.54 10.33 -6.71
N GLU A 55 -3.57 10.29 -5.79
CA GLU A 55 -2.31 11.02 -5.95
C GLU A 55 -1.48 10.47 -7.12
N PHE A 56 -1.39 9.14 -7.28
CA PHE A 56 -0.73 8.54 -8.43
C PHE A 56 -1.39 8.93 -9.76
N SER A 57 -2.72 8.98 -9.78
CA SER A 57 -3.49 9.42 -10.96
C SER A 57 -3.22 10.89 -11.27
N ARG A 58 -3.20 11.76 -10.25
CA ARG A 58 -2.85 13.18 -10.39
C ARG A 58 -1.44 13.36 -10.94
N GLN A 59 -0.45 12.64 -10.40
CA GLN A 59 0.92 12.70 -10.90
C GLN A 59 1.04 12.21 -12.34
N LYS A 60 0.28 11.18 -12.73
CA LYS A 60 0.22 10.69 -14.11
C LYS A 60 -0.35 11.77 -15.04
N GLU A 61 -1.40 12.47 -14.63
CA GLU A 61 -1.99 13.57 -15.40
C GLU A 61 -1.01 14.74 -15.56
N ILE A 62 -0.33 15.14 -14.50
CA ILE A 62 0.69 16.19 -14.55
C ILE A 62 1.81 15.79 -15.52
N ARG A 63 2.30 14.55 -15.45
CA ARG A 63 3.30 14.04 -16.40
C ARG A 63 2.80 14.09 -17.84
N LYS A 64 1.55 13.69 -18.10
CA LYS A 64 0.95 13.76 -19.45
C LYS A 64 0.87 15.20 -19.95
N ARG A 65 0.41 16.15 -19.12
CA ARG A 65 0.34 17.58 -19.48
C ARG A 65 1.72 18.18 -19.76
N ARG A 66 2.76 17.74 -19.04
CA ARG A 66 4.14 18.14 -19.31
C ARG A 66 4.70 17.56 -20.60
N LEU A 67 4.27 16.36 -20.97
CA LEU A 67 4.77 15.67 -22.17
C LEU A 67 4.12 16.18 -23.46
N ASN A 68 2.86 16.63 -23.39
CA ASN A 68 2.11 17.22 -24.49
C ASN A 68 1.69 18.65 -24.12
N PRO A 69 2.56 19.67 -24.33
CA PRO A 69 2.09 21.05 -24.27
C PRO A 69 1.03 21.23 -25.37
N LEU A 70 -0.11 21.82 -25.01
CA LEU A 70 -1.13 22.22 -25.98
C LEU A 70 -0.45 23.08 -27.05
N PRO A 71 -0.70 22.85 -28.36
CA PRO A 71 -0.24 23.77 -29.38
C PRO A 71 -0.85 25.14 -29.09
N LEU A 72 0.01 26.16 -29.01
CA LEU A 72 -0.35 27.58 -28.94
C LEU A 72 -1.13 28.00 -30.19
#